data_AF-A0A3B6AXG1-F1
#
_entry.id   AF-A0A3B6AXG1-F1
#
_cell.length_a   1.000
_cell.length_b   1.000
_cell.length_c   1.000
_cell.angle_alpha   90.00
_cell.angle_beta   90.00
_cell.angle_gamma   90.00
#
_symmetry.space_group_name_H-M   'P 1'
#
loop_
_entity.id
_entity.type
_entity.pdbx_description
1 polymer ?
#
loop_
_entity_poly.entity_id
_entity_poly.type
_entity_poly.pdbx_seq_one_letter_code
_entity_poly.pdbx_strand_id
1 'polypeptide(L)'
;MAHLQCLHVGIFLVYGPLDFTPNRDCLRILGDFKVMHSLTLLLLYNPDIGNYRYLMHDMTRLPDVTCLSLTVMSNGHCFGASSFHILGLCTGVRKLALNYFEAQTPCPSSCICDQPTHWKSEKLVLDRLQEVEISELSGTEHERNFVQRLFSWATALKKMTVSFHHSITESKAKGLCQMLRSFSTSELYMEFYVHRCLVGKVLYVPED
;
A
#
# COMPACT_ATOMS: atom_id res chain seq x y z
N MET A 1 -25.37 -10.45 10.94
CA MET A 1 -25.03 -9.54 9.82
C MET A 1 -24.40 -10.37 8.68
N ALA A 2 -25.21 -11.03 7.85
CA ALA A 2 -24.74 -12.15 7.00
C ALA A 2 -24.40 -11.80 5.53
N HIS A 3 -24.50 -10.54 5.10
CA HIS A 3 -24.38 -10.20 3.67
C HIS A 3 -23.57 -8.94 3.34
N LEU A 4 -22.78 -8.41 4.28
CA LEU A 4 -21.92 -7.28 3.96
C LEU A 4 -20.72 -7.76 3.11
N GLN A 5 -20.83 -7.61 1.78
CA GLN A 5 -19.81 -8.06 0.83
C GLN A 5 -18.65 -7.06 0.70
N CYS A 6 -18.93 -5.78 0.95
CA CYS A 6 -17.97 -4.69 0.85
C CYS A 6 -18.09 -3.80 2.09
N LEU A 7 -16.97 -3.53 2.75
CA LEU A 7 -16.89 -2.49 3.78
C LEU A 7 -15.96 -1.39 3.30
N HIS A 8 -16.52 -0.20 3.17
CA HIS A 8 -15.77 1.02 2.92
C HIS A 8 -15.63 1.78 4.25
N VAL A 9 -14.38 1.98 4.67
CA VAL A 9 -13.91 2.91 5.70
C VAL A 9 -13.88 2.42 7.16
N GLY A 10 -12.64 2.36 7.67
CA GLY A 10 -12.22 3.06 8.88
C GLY A 10 -10.93 3.84 8.58
N ILE A 11 -10.78 5.07 9.08
CA ILE A 11 -9.48 5.76 9.08
C ILE A 11 -8.64 5.12 10.18
N PHE A 12 -7.53 4.52 9.80
CA PHE A 12 -6.57 3.94 10.74
C PHE A 12 -5.42 4.89 10.92
N LEU A 13 -5.29 5.42 12.13
CA LEU A 13 -4.11 6.15 12.52
C LEU A 13 -2.98 5.16 12.76
N VAL A 14 -1.87 5.32 12.05
CA VAL A 14 -0.71 4.43 12.18
C VAL A 14 0.10 4.79 13.42
N TYR A 15 0.21 6.07 13.70
CA TYR A 15 0.91 6.61 14.86
C TYR A 15 -0.03 7.52 15.66
N GLY A 16 -0.01 7.40 16.99
CA GLY A 16 -0.76 8.29 17.86
C GLY A 16 -0.25 8.33 19.31
N PRO A 17 -0.83 9.22 20.14
CA PRO A 17 -0.49 9.32 21.56
C PRO A 17 -0.71 8.01 22.34
N LEU A 18 -0.03 7.87 23.48
CA LEU A 18 -0.06 6.66 24.32
C LEU A 18 -1.48 6.23 24.76
N ASP A 19 -2.34 7.18 25.12
CA ASP A 19 -3.70 6.89 25.58
C ASP A 19 -4.74 6.90 24.44
N PHE A 20 -4.28 7.03 23.19
CA PHE A 20 -5.14 7.15 22.03
C PHE A 20 -5.41 5.77 21.40
N THR A 21 -6.69 5.42 21.25
CA THR A 21 -7.13 4.13 20.67
C THR A 21 -8.18 4.29 19.57
N PRO A 22 -7.96 5.19 18.60
CA PRO A 22 -8.97 5.56 17.58
C PRO A 22 -9.36 4.37 16.69
N ASN A 23 -8.46 3.41 16.53
CA ASN A 23 -8.66 2.24 15.68
C ASN A 23 -9.61 1.21 16.34
N ARG A 24 -9.81 1.26 17.66
CA ARG A 24 -10.44 0.18 18.44
C ARG A 24 -11.86 -0.14 17.99
N ASP A 25 -12.70 0.86 17.74
CA ASP A 25 -14.08 0.63 17.31
C ASP A 25 -14.14 0.04 15.90
N CYS A 26 -13.31 0.53 14.99
CA CYS A 26 -13.19 -0.02 13.63
C CYS A 26 -12.69 -1.47 13.66
N LEU A 27 -11.70 -1.77 14.51
CA LEU A 27 -11.18 -3.14 14.69
C LEU A 27 -12.22 -4.09 15.26
N ARG A 28 -13.05 -3.64 16.21
CA ARG A 28 -14.14 -4.47 16.75
C ARG A 28 -15.12 -4.85 15.65
N ILE A 29 -15.53 -3.89 14.82
CA ILE A 29 -16.44 -4.13 13.70
C ILE A 29 -15.82 -5.10 12.69
N LEU A 30 -14.55 -4.89 12.31
CA LEU A 30 -13.85 -5.76 11.38
C LEU A 30 -13.71 -7.19 11.91
N GLY A 31 -13.47 -7.34 13.22
CA GLY A 31 -13.35 -8.63 13.90
C GLY A 31 -14.64 -9.46 13.92
N ASP A 32 -15.81 -8.84 13.74
CA ASP A 32 -17.09 -9.55 13.66
C ASP A 32 -17.29 -10.28 12.32
N PHE A 33 -16.50 -9.94 11.30
CA PHE A 33 -16.55 -10.57 9.98
C PHE A 33 -15.47 -11.64 9.84
N LYS A 34 -15.86 -12.84 9.39
CA LYS A 34 -14.92 -13.92 9.08
C LYS A 34 -14.39 -13.83 7.65
N VAL A 35 -15.27 -13.52 6.71
CA VAL A 35 -15.00 -13.48 5.27
C VAL A 35 -15.66 -12.24 4.70
N MET A 36 -14.96 -11.56 3.80
CA MET A 36 -15.43 -10.37 3.10
C MET A 36 -14.91 -10.41 1.66
N HIS A 37 -15.68 -9.91 0.69
CA HIS A 37 -15.17 -9.88 -0.67
C HIS A 37 -14.14 -8.76 -0.84
N SER A 38 -14.51 -7.54 -0.44
CA SER A 38 -13.67 -6.34 -0.60
C SER A 38 -13.55 -5.54 0.69
N LEU A 39 -12.32 -5.18 1.05
CA LEU A 39 -11.99 -4.33 2.19
C LEU A 39 -11.18 -3.11 1.73
N THR A 40 -11.63 -1.90 2.10
CA THR A 40 -10.88 -0.67 1.88
C THR A 40 -10.45 -0.05 3.21
N LEU A 41 -9.15 0.16 3.39
CA LEU A 41 -8.54 0.77 4.56
C LEU A 41 -7.81 2.06 4.18
N LEU A 42 -7.97 3.10 5.01
CA LEU A 42 -7.18 4.33 4.88
C LEU A 42 -6.17 4.38 6.03
N LEU A 43 -4.89 4.46 5.71
CA LEU A 43 -3.79 4.61 6.64
C LEU A 43 -3.38 6.08 6.69
N LEU A 44 -3.54 6.69 7.86
CA LEU A 44 -3.24 8.10 8.08
C LEU A 44 -2.03 8.23 8.99
N TYR A 45 -1.02 8.92 8.47
CA TYR A 45 0.17 9.34 9.20
C TYR A 45 0.03 10.83 9.48
N ASN A 46 0.15 11.26 10.74
CA ASN A 46 0.22 12.69 11.02
C ASN A 46 1.55 13.27 10.54
N PRO A 47 1.62 14.57 10.18
CA PRO A 47 2.88 15.19 9.76
C PRO A 47 3.97 15.07 10.84
N ASP A 48 3.61 15.25 12.11
CA ASP A 48 4.50 15.03 13.25
C ASP A 48 4.08 13.76 14.02
N ILE A 49 5.02 12.83 14.16
CA ILE A 49 4.85 11.56 14.88
C ILE A 49 5.94 11.32 15.93
N GLY A 50 6.84 12.28 16.20
CA GLY A 50 8.06 12.04 16.98
C GLY A 50 7.81 11.48 18.39
N ASN A 51 6.70 11.84 19.02
CA ASN A 51 6.31 11.41 20.37
C ASN A 51 5.18 10.35 20.37
N TYR A 52 4.89 9.75 19.22
CA TYR A 52 3.79 8.80 19.08
C TYR A 52 4.27 7.35 19.17
N ARG A 53 3.35 6.46 19.52
CA ARG A 53 3.55 5.02 19.43
C ARG A 53 2.95 4.48 18.14
N TYR A 54 3.48 3.35 17.69
CA TYR A 54 2.91 2.59 16.59
C TYR A 54 1.62 1.88 17.02
N LEU A 55 0.52 2.12 16.32
CA LEU A 55 -0.83 1.65 16.69
C LEU A 55 -1.30 0.42 15.91
N MET A 56 -0.60 0.02 14.84
CA MET A 56 -1.09 -1.08 14.00
C MET A 56 -0.99 -2.45 14.69
N HIS A 57 -0.15 -2.60 15.71
CA HIS A 57 -0.09 -3.85 16.48
C HIS A 57 -1.42 -4.20 17.19
N ASP A 58 -2.27 -3.22 17.47
CA ASP A 58 -3.61 -3.48 18.03
C ASP A 58 -4.53 -4.18 17.01
N MET A 59 -4.25 -4.02 15.71
CA MET A 59 -4.91 -4.75 14.64
C MET A 59 -4.38 -6.18 14.60
N THR A 60 -5.01 -7.08 15.34
CA THR A 60 -4.56 -8.47 15.43
C THR A 60 -5.28 -9.41 14.49
N ARG A 61 -6.42 -8.99 13.92
CA ARG A 61 -7.26 -9.78 13.01
C ARG A 61 -7.95 -8.89 11.99
N LEU A 62 -8.10 -9.40 10.78
CA LEU A 62 -8.93 -8.86 9.71
C LEU A 62 -9.74 -10.01 9.08
N PRO A 63 -10.88 -9.73 8.43
CA PRO A 63 -11.61 -10.75 7.68
C PRO A 63 -10.73 -11.32 6.56
N ASP A 64 -10.95 -12.58 6.20
CA ASP A 64 -10.38 -13.13 4.97
C ASP A 64 -10.99 -12.40 3.77
N VAL A 65 -10.14 -11.72 2.99
CA VAL A 65 -10.55 -10.80 1.91
C VAL A 65 -10.03 -11.25 0.57
N THR A 66 -10.86 -11.12 -0.46
CA THR A 66 -10.43 -11.36 -1.85
C THR A 66 -9.76 -10.13 -2.45
N CYS A 67 -10.31 -8.96 -2.17
CA CYS A 67 -9.84 -7.67 -2.68
C CYS A 67 -9.49 -6.75 -1.51
N LEU A 68 -8.27 -6.23 -1.48
CA LEU A 68 -7.81 -5.26 -0.48
C LEU A 68 -7.42 -3.96 -1.17
N SER A 69 -7.97 -2.85 -0.71
CA SER A 69 -7.55 -1.51 -1.12
C SER A 69 -6.94 -0.78 0.06
N LEU A 70 -5.67 -0.40 -0.04
CA LEU A 70 -4.97 0.42 0.93
C LEU A 70 -4.76 1.82 0.36
N THR A 71 -5.36 2.79 1.01
CA THR A 71 -5.12 4.21 0.74
C THR A 71 -4.14 4.72 1.79
N VAL A 72 -2.98 5.24 1.36
CA VAL A 72 -1.91 5.67 2.26
C VAL A 72 -1.75 7.17 2.18
N MET A 73 -2.16 7.87 3.24
CA MET A 73 -1.87 9.28 3.48
C MET A 73 -0.62 9.37 4.35
N SER A 74 0.56 9.26 3.72
CA SER A 74 1.84 9.11 4.42
C SER A 74 2.39 10.41 4.98
N ASN A 75 2.02 11.56 4.40
CA ASN A 75 2.66 12.85 4.70
C ASN A 75 4.20 12.78 4.65
N GLY A 76 4.73 12.03 3.68
CA GLY A 76 6.16 11.81 3.47
C GLY A 76 6.77 10.66 4.27
N HIS A 77 6.07 10.12 5.27
CA HIS A 77 6.58 9.06 6.14
C HIS A 77 6.67 7.69 5.47
N CYS A 78 7.56 6.83 5.99
CA CYS A 78 7.61 5.44 5.58
C CYS A 78 6.34 4.70 6.00
N PHE A 79 5.74 3.95 5.06
CA PHE A 79 4.50 3.21 5.29
C PHE A 79 4.65 1.69 5.30
N GLY A 80 5.85 1.18 4.99
CA GLY A 80 6.09 -0.24 4.74
C GLY A 80 5.68 -1.14 5.90
N ALA A 81 5.94 -0.73 7.14
CA ALA A 81 5.57 -1.47 8.33
C ALA A 81 4.05 -1.71 8.44
N SER A 82 3.26 -0.65 8.26
CA SER A 82 1.78 -0.73 8.35
C SER A 82 1.17 -1.59 7.25
N SER A 83 1.65 -1.43 6.01
CA SER A 83 1.15 -2.21 4.88
C SER A 83 1.56 -3.68 4.99
N PHE A 84 2.80 -3.96 5.43
CA PHE A 84 3.26 -5.32 5.69
C PHE A 84 2.42 -6.01 6.76
N HIS A 85 2.16 -5.32 7.88
CA HIS A 85 1.33 -5.84 8.96
C HIS A 85 -0.06 -6.23 8.47
N ILE A 86 -0.72 -5.35 7.70
CA ILE A 86 -2.04 -5.63 7.14
C ILE A 86 -2.02 -6.78 6.14
N LEU A 87 -1.03 -6.81 5.23
CA LEU A 87 -0.91 -7.91 4.26
C LEU A 87 -0.65 -9.26 4.94
N GLY A 88 0.06 -9.26 6.07
CA GLY A 88 0.24 -10.44 6.93
C GLY A 88 -1.05 -10.96 7.54
N LEU A 89 -2.04 -10.09 7.76
CA LEU A 89 -3.38 -10.48 8.23
C LEU A 89 -4.32 -10.89 7.10
N CYS A 90 -4.02 -10.49 5.86
CA CYS A 90 -4.86 -10.66 4.67
C CYS A 90 -4.19 -11.53 3.60
N THR A 91 -3.54 -12.64 3.98
CA THR A 91 -2.78 -13.47 3.02
C THR A 91 -3.64 -14.15 1.94
N GLY A 92 -4.95 -14.25 2.15
CA GLY A 92 -5.93 -14.77 1.19
C GLY A 92 -6.20 -13.85 -0.01
N VAL A 93 -5.67 -12.62 0.01
CA VAL A 93 -5.91 -11.59 -1.00
C VAL A 93 -5.51 -12.05 -2.41
N ARG A 94 -6.38 -11.76 -3.38
CA ARG A 94 -6.14 -12.00 -4.81
C ARG A 94 -5.88 -10.73 -5.59
N LYS A 95 -6.46 -9.62 -5.13
CA LYS A 95 -6.30 -8.29 -5.74
C LYS A 95 -5.93 -7.25 -4.68
N LEU A 96 -4.84 -6.53 -4.90
CA LEU A 96 -4.37 -5.45 -4.06
C LEU A 96 -4.39 -4.13 -4.82
N ALA A 97 -5.06 -3.12 -4.29
CA ALA A 97 -4.96 -1.74 -4.75
C ALA A 97 -4.18 -0.91 -3.72
N LEU A 98 -3.15 -0.19 -4.16
CA LEU A 98 -2.35 0.74 -3.38
C LEU A 98 -2.56 2.14 -3.94
N ASN A 99 -3.12 3.03 -3.14
CA ASN A 99 -3.37 4.42 -3.54
C ASN A 99 -2.54 5.35 -2.65
N TYR A 100 -1.53 6.00 -3.23
CA TYR A 100 -0.67 6.91 -2.49
C TYR A 100 -1.23 8.33 -2.49
N PHE A 101 -1.17 8.98 -1.34
CA PHE A 101 -1.48 10.39 -1.16
C PHE A 101 -0.34 10.99 -0.35
N GLU A 102 0.54 11.71 -1.03
CA GLU A 102 1.74 12.28 -0.41
C GLU A 102 1.62 13.79 -0.28
N ALA A 103 2.01 14.31 0.88
CA ALA A 103 2.28 15.73 1.06
C ALA A 103 3.77 16.01 0.75
N GLN A 104 4.07 17.18 0.21
CA GLN A 104 5.39 17.58 -0.33
C GLN A 104 6.53 17.65 0.71
N THR A 105 6.30 17.28 1.97
CA THR A 105 7.29 17.39 3.04
C THR A 105 8.09 16.10 3.17
N PRO A 106 9.41 16.12 2.97
CA PRO A 106 10.25 14.93 3.15
C PRO A 106 10.25 14.49 4.62
N CYS A 107 10.27 13.18 4.83
CA CYS A 107 10.39 12.61 6.17
C CYS A 107 11.73 13.01 6.81
N PRO A 108 11.76 13.46 8.07
CA PRO A 108 13.01 13.65 8.80
C PRO A 108 13.82 12.35 8.91
N SER A 109 15.13 12.42 8.80
CA SER A 109 16.01 11.24 8.88
C SER A 109 15.97 10.53 10.25
N SER A 110 15.63 11.24 11.33
CA SER A 110 15.44 10.70 12.67
C SER A 110 14.03 10.22 12.96
N CYS A 111 13.15 10.18 11.95
CA CYS A 111 11.75 9.81 12.13
C CYS A 111 11.59 8.34 12.51
N ILE A 112 10.66 8.05 13.41
CA ILE A 112 10.32 6.70 13.85
C ILE A 112 9.50 5.91 12.82
N CYS A 113 9.02 6.54 11.74
CA CYS A 113 8.07 5.93 10.79
C CYS A 113 8.57 4.63 10.14
N ASP A 114 9.89 4.45 10.07
CA ASP A 114 10.54 3.28 9.49
C ASP A 114 10.53 2.06 10.43
N GLN A 115 10.16 2.28 11.71
CA GLN A 115 9.91 1.23 12.67
C GLN A 115 8.44 0.76 12.61
N PRO A 116 8.14 -0.49 12.99
CA PRO A 116 9.09 -1.60 13.14
C PRO A 116 9.78 -1.96 11.82
N THR A 117 11.08 -2.32 11.83
CA THR A 117 11.86 -2.61 10.60
C THR A 117 11.71 -4.04 10.07
N HIS A 118 10.98 -4.90 10.78
CA HIS A 118 10.74 -6.31 10.45
C HIS A 118 10.31 -6.53 8.99
N TRP A 119 9.46 -5.64 8.46
CA TRP A 119 8.96 -5.73 7.08
C TRP A 119 10.05 -5.70 6.00
N LYS A 120 11.25 -5.21 6.31
CA LYS A 120 12.38 -5.11 5.37
C LYS A 120 13.07 -6.45 5.14
N SER A 121 13.03 -7.35 6.11
CA SER A 121 13.76 -8.63 6.08
C SER A 121 12.83 -9.84 6.14
N GLU A 122 11.76 -9.79 6.93
CA GLU A 122 10.91 -10.94 7.20
C GLU A 122 10.18 -11.45 5.95
N LYS A 123 10.02 -12.76 5.84
CA LYS A 123 9.28 -13.34 4.72
C LYS A 123 7.79 -13.17 4.94
N LEU A 124 7.10 -12.75 3.88
CA LEU A 124 5.65 -12.79 3.78
C LEU A 124 5.29 -13.56 2.51
N VAL A 125 4.25 -14.38 2.57
CA VAL A 125 3.79 -15.21 1.46
C VAL A 125 2.40 -14.76 1.06
N LEU A 126 2.28 -14.26 -0.17
CA LEU A 126 1.04 -13.83 -0.80
C LEU A 126 0.83 -14.68 -2.08
N ASP A 127 0.78 -15.99 -1.92
CA ASP A 127 0.71 -16.99 -3.00
C ASP A 127 -0.59 -16.94 -3.82
N ARG A 128 -1.61 -16.24 -3.33
CA ARG A 128 -2.89 -16.03 -4.02
C ARG A 128 -2.99 -14.66 -4.71
N LEU A 129 -2.06 -13.75 -4.44
CA LEU A 129 -2.10 -12.39 -5.00
C LEU A 129 -1.76 -12.44 -6.49
N GLN A 130 -2.73 -12.10 -7.33
CA GLN A 130 -2.66 -12.21 -8.79
C GLN A 130 -2.68 -10.85 -9.47
N GLU A 131 -3.32 -9.85 -8.85
CA GLU A 131 -3.46 -8.51 -9.41
C GLU A 131 -3.00 -7.45 -8.43
N VAL A 132 -2.14 -6.54 -8.89
CA VAL A 132 -1.74 -5.35 -8.13
C VAL A 132 -2.04 -4.10 -8.95
N GLU A 133 -2.77 -3.16 -8.35
CA GLU A 133 -2.99 -1.83 -8.89
C GLU A 133 -2.28 -0.82 -7.99
N ILE A 134 -1.47 0.06 -8.59
CA ILE A 134 -0.79 1.14 -7.89
C ILE A 134 -1.23 2.46 -8.50
N SER A 135 -1.68 3.38 -7.68
CA SER A 135 -2.10 4.73 -8.07
C SER A 135 -1.22 5.79 -7.43
N GLU A 136 -1.01 6.90 -8.16
CA GLU A 136 -0.21 8.05 -7.72
C GLU A 136 1.24 7.69 -7.35
N LEU A 137 1.85 6.72 -8.03
CA LEU A 137 3.24 6.36 -7.78
C LEU A 137 4.17 7.52 -8.15
N SER A 138 4.82 8.13 -7.17
CA SER A 138 5.74 9.25 -7.40
C SER A 138 7.19 8.79 -7.56
N GLY A 139 7.51 7.58 -7.09
CA GLY A 139 8.81 6.97 -7.09
C GLY A 139 9.68 7.41 -5.91
N THR A 140 9.13 7.58 -4.72
CA THR A 140 9.94 7.81 -3.50
C THR A 140 10.76 6.57 -3.13
N GLU A 141 11.75 6.74 -2.24
CA GLU A 141 12.51 5.59 -1.75
C GLU A 141 11.61 4.56 -1.02
N HIS A 142 10.68 5.04 -0.20
CA HIS A 142 9.75 4.19 0.53
C HIS A 142 8.85 3.37 -0.40
N GLU A 143 8.30 4.00 -1.44
CA GLU A 143 7.50 3.32 -2.46
C GLU A 143 8.30 2.26 -3.22
N ARG A 144 9.51 2.60 -3.70
CA ARG A 144 10.35 1.66 -4.43
C ARG A 144 10.72 0.44 -3.58
N ASN A 145 11.14 0.68 -2.34
CA ASN A 145 11.50 -0.39 -1.40
C ASN A 145 10.29 -1.29 -1.10
N PHE A 146 9.10 -0.70 -0.89
CA PHE A 146 7.90 -1.48 -0.64
C PHE A 146 7.49 -2.31 -1.86
N VAL A 147 7.49 -1.72 -3.06
CA VAL A 147 7.11 -2.45 -4.28
C VAL A 147 8.11 -3.57 -4.57
N GLN A 148 9.41 -3.33 -4.44
CA GLN A 148 10.43 -4.38 -4.57
C GLN A 148 10.14 -5.57 -3.63
N ARG A 149 9.81 -5.27 -2.37
CA ARG A 149 9.44 -6.30 -1.39
C ARG A 149 8.15 -7.03 -1.77
N LEU A 150 7.16 -6.32 -2.30
CA LEU A 150 5.90 -6.91 -2.77
C LEU A 150 6.13 -8.00 -3.84
N PHE A 151 7.04 -7.79 -4.79
CA PHE A 151 7.43 -8.82 -5.77
C PHE A 151 7.99 -10.08 -5.12
N SER A 152 8.75 -9.93 -4.02
CA SER A 152 9.28 -11.08 -3.29
C SER A 152 8.22 -11.88 -2.52
N TRP A 153 7.09 -11.24 -2.20
CA TRP A 153 5.98 -11.87 -1.47
C TRP A 153 4.94 -12.50 -2.40
N ALA A 154 4.71 -11.89 -3.57
CA ALA A 154 3.63 -12.21 -4.50
C ALA A 154 4.12 -13.04 -5.70
N THR A 155 4.49 -14.30 -5.45
CA THR A 155 5.06 -15.19 -6.49
C THR A 155 4.06 -15.61 -7.57
N ALA A 156 2.76 -15.49 -7.33
CA ALA A 156 1.69 -15.81 -8.28
C ALA A 156 1.13 -14.58 -9.03
N LEU A 157 1.83 -13.44 -8.97
CA LEU A 157 1.38 -12.19 -9.59
C LEU A 157 1.32 -12.32 -11.11
N LYS A 158 0.17 -11.98 -11.70
CA LYS A 158 -0.10 -12.09 -13.15
C LYS A 158 -0.30 -10.75 -13.82
N LYS A 159 -0.83 -9.77 -13.09
CA LYS A 159 -1.10 -8.42 -13.61
C LYS A 159 -0.64 -7.36 -12.63
N MET A 160 0.08 -6.36 -13.14
CA MET A 160 0.37 -5.13 -12.43
C MET A 160 -0.03 -3.92 -13.28
N THR A 161 -0.85 -3.03 -12.71
CA THR A 161 -1.21 -1.76 -13.33
C THR A 161 -0.69 -0.62 -12.47
N VAL A 162 0.07 0.30 -13.06
CA VAL A 162 0.68 1.43 -12.35
C VAL A 162 0.23 2.74 -12.98
N SER A 163 -0.28 3.64 -12.16
CA SER A 163 -0.58 5.02 -12.52
C SER A 163 0.42 5.91 -11.80
N PHE A 164 1.20 6.67 -12.56
CA PHE A 164 2.18 7.58 -11.98
C PHE A 164 1.53 8.86 -11.48
N HIS A 165 2.14 9.46 -10.46
CA HIS A 165 1.74 10.76 -9.94
C HIS A 165 1.70 11.82 -11.06
N HIS A 166 0.72 12.72 -10.99
CA HIS A 166 0.49 13.71 -12.06
C HIS A 166 1.68 14.63 -12.36
N SER A 167 2.58 14.81 -11.41
CA SER A 167 3.78 15.64 -11.56
C SER A 167 5.04 14.84 -11.96
N ILE A 168 4.92 13.56 -12.32
CA ILE A 168 6.08 12.75 -12.68
C ILE A 168 6.75 13.26 -13.96
N THR A 169 8.08 13.29 -13.99
CA THR A 169 8.83 13.54 -15.22
C THR A 169 8.92 12.29 -16.07
N GLU A 170 9.05 12.45 -17.39
CA GLU A 170 9.20 11.31 -18.32
C GLU A 170 10.41 10.44 -17.99
N SER A 171 11.56 11.05 -17.68
CA SER A 171 12.77 10.33 -17.29
C SER A 171 12.57 9.49 -16.02
N LYS A 172 11.85 10.02 -15.02
CA LYS A 172 11.55 9.29 -13.78
C LYS A 172 10.54 8.17 -14.03
N ALA A 173 9.52 8.40 -14.84
CA ALA A 173 8.55 7.38 -15.25
C ALA A 173 9.25 6.23 -16.00
N LYS A 174 10.12 6.52 -16.97
CA LYS A 174 10.93 5.51 -17.69
C LYS A 174 11.80 4.70 -16.72
N GLY A 175 12.51 5.37 -15.81
CA GLY A 175 13.33 4.70 -14.80
C GLY A 175 12.54 3.78 -13.87
N LEU A 176 11.34 4.20 -13.44
CA LEU A 176 10.46 3.35 -12.62
C LEU A 176 9.92 2.16 -13.42
N CYS A 177 9.57 2.34 -14.70
CA CYS A 177 9.15 1.23 -15.55
C CYS A 177 10.27 0.18 -15.69
N GLN A 178 11.50 0.62 -15.93
CA GLN A 178 12.68 -0.25 -16.02
C GLN A 178 12.92 -1.00 -14.69
N MET A 179 12.86 -0.28 -13.56
CA MET A 179 12.99 -0.86 -12.23
C MET A 179 11.92 -1.94 -12.00
N LEU A 180 10.64 -1.65 -12.25
CA LEU A 180 9.55 -2.61 -12.02
C LEU A 180 9.69 -3.84 -12.92
N ARG A 181 10.04 -3.65 -14.20
CA ARG A 181 10.32 -4.76 -15.13
C ARG A 181 11.50 -5.62 -14.67
N SER A 182 12.50 -5.05 -13.99
CA SER A 182 13.65 -5.81 -13.47
C SER A 182 13.28 -6.79 -12.35
N PHE A 183 12.14 -6.59 -11.68
CA PHE A 183 11.62 -7.50 -10.65
C PHE A 183 10.67 -8.57 -11.20
N SER A 184 10.20 -8.40 -12.43
CA SER A 184 9.15 -9.22 -13.03
C SER A 184 9.66 -10.58 -13.52
N THR A 185 8.77 -11.56 -13.47
CA THR A 185 8.91 -12.77 -14.28
C THR A 185 8.44 -12.52 -15.71
N SER A 186 8.82 -13.40 -16.64
CA SER A 186 8.44 -13.29 -18.06
C SER A 186 6.93 -13.37 -18.33
N GLU A 187 6.14 -13.84 -17.36
CA GLU A 187 4.69 -14.05 -17.49
C GLU A 187 3.85 -12.87 -16.94
N LEU A 188 4.48 -11.91 -16.27
CA LEU A 188 3.78 -10.80 -15.64
C LEU A 188 3.39 -9.73 -16.66
N TYR A 189 2.09 -9.51 -16.81
CA TYR A 189 1.55 -8.42 -17.61
C TYR A 189 1.60 -7.09 -16.86
N MET A 190 2.19 -6.06 -17.47
CA MET A 190 2.33 -4.73 -16.87
C MET A 190 1.75 -3.62 -17.77
N GLU A 191 0.92 -2.78 -17.17
CA GLU A 191 0.42 -1.55 -17.80
C GLU A 191 0.85 -0.34 -16.99
N PHE A 192 1.34 0.69 -17.67
CA PHE A 192 1.74 1.95 -17.06
C PHE A 192 0.89 3.08 -17.58
N TYR A 193 0.58 4.06 -16.74
CA TYR A 193 -0.22 5.21 -17.10
C TYR A 193 0.38 6.50 -16.55
N VAL A 194 0.30 7.56 -17.34
CA VAL A 194 0.68 8.93 -16.94
C VAL A 194 -0.53 9.85 -17.06
N HIS A 195 -0.58 10.89 -16.23
CA HIS A 195 -1.59 11.94 -16.37
C HIS A 195 -1.07 13.01 -17.33
N ARG A 196 -1.87 13.35 -18.35
CA ARG A 196 -1.62 14.46 -19.25
C ARG A 196 -2.72 15.50 -19.08
N CYS A 197 -2.36 16.75 -18.79
CA CYS A 197 -3.28 17.82 -18.38
C CYS A 197 -4.55 17.97 -19.26
N LEU A 198 -4.46 17.67 -20.56
CA LEU A 198 -5.58 17.84 -21.50
C LEU A 198 -6.36 16.56 -21.79
N VAL A 199 -5.81 15.38 -21.48
CA VAL A 199 -6.34 14.08 -21.93
C VAL A 199 -6.69 13.17 -20.74
N GLY A 200 -6.26 13.53 -19.53
CA GLY A 200 -6.42 12.70 -18.34
C GLY A 200 -5.39 11.57 -18.30
N LYS A 201 -5.78 10.43 -17.75
CA LYS A 201 -4.92 9.25 -17.61
C LYS A 201 -4.79 8.53 -18.96
N VAL A 202 -3.57 8.41 -19.47
CA VAL A 202 -3.27 7.76 -20.75
C VAL A 202 -2.27 6.63 -20.59
N LEU A 203 -2.38 5.60 -21.44
CA LEU A 203 -1.42 4.49 -21.47
C LEU A 203 -0.02 5.04 -21.78
N TYR A 204 0.96 4.65 -20.99
CA TYR A 204 2.36 4.99 -21.13
C TYR A 204 3.14 3.77 -21.62
N VAL A 205 3.75 3.90 -22.79
CA VAL A 205 4.67 2.92 -23.34
C VAL A 205 6.07 3.57 -23.29
N PRO A 206 6.99 3.07 -22.44
CA PRO A 206 8.35 3.59 -22.41
C PRO A 206 9.01 3.30 -23.76
N GLU A 207 9.51 4.33 -24.45
CA GLU A 207 10.38 4.15 -25.60
C GLU A 207 11.70 3.50 -25.14
N ASP A 208 12.25 2.57 -25.91
CA ASP A 208 13.48 1.84 -25.59
C ASP A 208 14.70 2.78 -25.50
#